data_AF-A0A832HDL2-F1
#
_entry.id   AF-A0A832HDL2-F1
#
_cell.length_a   1.000
_cell.length_b   1.000
_cell.length_c   1.000
_cell.angle_alpha   90.00
_cell.angle_beta   90.00
_cell.angle_gamma   90.00
#
_symmetry.space_group_name_H-M   'P 1'
#
loop_
_entity.id
_entity.type
_entity.pdbx_description
1 polymer ?
#
loop_
_entity_poly.entity_id
_entity_poly.type
_entity_poly.pdbx_seq_one_letter_code
_entity_poly.pdbx_strand_id
1 'polypeptide(L)' 'MVAVDVYERVITEVCGLDRSEMIERLAHFQGRIPLDFSYDFLQNCDTEKLRHLLAAALWRNESGRCH' A
#
# COMPACT_ATOMS: atom_id res chain seq x y z
N MET A 1 -15.25 -7.89 -16.03
CA MET A 1 -13.83 -8.11 -15.67
C MET A 1 -13.20 -6.76 -15.39
N VAL A 2 -13.18 -6.32 -14.14
CA VAL A 2 -12.60 -4.99 -13.76
C VAL A 2 -11.76 -5.09 -12.48
N ALA A 3 -12.12 -5.98 -11.55
CA ALA A 3 -11.36 -6.17 -10.30
C ALA A 3 -9.96 -6.78 -10.49
N VAL A 4 -9.76 -7.63 -11.51
CA VAL A 4 -8.47 -8.28 -11.77
C VAL A 4 -7.42 -7.25 -12.24
N ASP A 5 -7.81 -6.29 -13.08
CA ASP A 5 -6.87 -5.29 -13.64
C ASP A 5 -6.31 -4.34 -12.57
N VAL A 6 -7.16 -3.87 -11.65
CA VAL A 6 -6.73 -3.01 -10.55
C VAL A 6 -5.79 -3.75 -9.60
N TYR A 7 -6.12 -5.00 -9.27
CA TYR A 7 -5.26 -5.81 -8.41
C TYR A 7 -3.90 -6.09 -9.06
N GLU A 8 -3.88 -6.47 -10.34
CA GLU A 8 -2.65 -6.78 -11.07
C GLU A 8 -1.75 -5.56 -11.21
N ARG A 9 -2.32 -4.37 -11.44
CA ARG A 9 -1.60 -3.08 -11.43
C ARG A 9 -1.01 -2.76 -10.07
N VAL A 10 -1.80 -2.90 -9.00
CA VAL A 10 -1.34 -2.66 -7.63
C VAL A 10 -0.20 -3.63 -7.27
N ILE A 11 -0.34 -4.91 -7.60
CA ILE A 11 0.71 -5.91 -7.34
C ILE A 11 1.96 -5.62 -8.17
N THR A 12 1.82 -5.26 -9.45
CA THR A 12 2.96 -4.93 -10.31
C THR A 12 3.70 -3.69 -9.80
N GLU A 13 2.96 -2.66 -9.38
CA GLU A 13 3.53 -1.45 -8.79
C GLU A 13 4.27 -1.78 -7.48
N VAL A 14 3.66 -2.57 -6.61
CA VAL A 14 4.24 -2.97 -5.31
C VAL A 14 5.43 -3.93 -5.46
N CYS A 15 5.43 -4.79 -6.49
CA CYS A 15 6.52 -5.74 -6.74
C CYS A 15 7.77 -5.05 -7.31
N GLY A 16 7.61 -3.91 -7.98
CA GLY A 16 8.71 -3.09 -8.47
C GLY A 16 9.33 -2.15 -7.43
N LEU A 17 8.76 -2.04 -6.22
CA LEU A 17 9.27 -1.18 -5.16
C LEU A 17 10.27 -1.92 -4.26
N ASP A 18 11.32 -1.21 -3.87
CA ASP A 18 12.21 -1.64 -2.80
C ASP A 18 11.55 -1.47 -1.42
N ARG A 19 12.09 -2.17 -0.42
CA ARG A 19 11.57 -2.10 0.95
C ARG A 19 11.51 -0.66 1.47
N SER A 20 12.56 0.13 1.22
CA SER A 20 12.64 1.54 1.65
C SER A 20 11.54 2.39 1.00
N GLU A 21 11.33 2.20 -0.30
CA GLU A 21 10.26 2.87 -1.06
C GLU A 21 8.87 2.50 -0.55
N MET A 22 8.62 1.23 -0.21
CA MET A 22 7.35 0.81 0.39
C MET A 22 7.10 1.49 1.73
N ILE A 23 8.14 1.60 2.56
CA ILE A 23 8.07 2.27 3.86
C ILE A 23 7.79 3.76 3.67
N GLU A 24 8.49 4.44 2.76
CA GLU A 24 8.25 5.86 2.47
C GLU A 24 6.83 6.08 1.94
N ARG A 25 6.35 5.25 1.02
CA ARG A 25 4.96 5.37 0.52
C ARG A 25 3.91 5.11 1.59
N LEU A 26 4.14 4.15 2.49
CA LEU A 26 3.24 3.88 3.62
C LEU A 26 3.28 5.00 4.66
N ALA A 27 4.46 5.54 4.97
CA ALA A 27 4.65 6.63 5.92
C ALA A 27 4.08 7.96 5.40
N HIS A 28 4.18 8.22 4.09
CA HIS A 28 3.60 9.39 3.44
C HIS A 28 2.18 9.15 2.90
N PHE A 29 1.56 7.99 3.21
CA PHE A 29 0.24 7.65 2.69
C PHE A 29 -0.84 8.54 3.31
N GLN A 30 -1.30 9.55 2.56
CA GLN A 30 -2.41 10.43 2.95
C GLN A 30 -3.77 9.77 2.71
N GLY A 31 -3.99 8.60 3.33
CA GLY A 31 -5.25 7.88 3.26
C GLY A 31 -6.33 8.46 4.19
N ARG A 32 -7.60 8.16 3.91
CA ARG A 32 -8.75 8.56 4.75
C ARG A 32 -8.80 7.90 6.13
N ILE A 33 -7.92 6.95 6.42
CA ILE A 33 -7.93 6.18 7.67
C ILE A 33 -6.64 6.44 8.42
N PRO A 34 -6.71 6.73 9.72
CA PRO A 34 -5.55 6.74 10.59
C PRO A 34 -5.07 5.30 10.78
N LEU A 35 -4.29 4.80 9.82
CA LEU A 35 -3.44 3.64 10.02
C LEU A 35 -2.16 4.17 10.66
N ASP A 36 -1.79 3.62 11.82
CA ASP A 36 -0.55 3.94 12.49
C ASP A 36 0.62 3.31 11.73
N PHE A 37 0.95 3.90 10.58
CA PHE A 37 2.10 3.55 9.75
C PHE A 37 3.34 4.30 10.26
N SER A 38 3.57 4.26 11.57
CA SER A 38 4.77 4.82 12.16
C SER A 38 5.99 4.12 11.59
N TYR A 39 7.06 4.88 11.35
CA TYR A 39 8.26 4.37 10.70
C TYR A 39 8.85 3.15 11.44
N ASP A 40 8.76 3.15 12.78
CA ASP A 40 9.19 2.05 13.64
C ASP A 40 8.38 0.76 13.39
N PHE A 41 7.06 0.86 13.25
CA PHE A 41 6.19 -0.27 12.92
C PHE A 41 6.50 -0.84 11.54
N LEU A 42 6.70 0.04 10.55
CA LEU A 42 7.03 -0.35 9.17
C LEU A 42 8.43 -0.99 9.07
N GLN A 43 9.40 -0.49 9.83
CA GLN A 43 10.75 -1.05 9.90
C GLN A 43 10.80 -2.40 10.61
N ASN A 44 9.86 -2.68 11.51
CA ASN A 44 9.72 -3.99 12.13
C ASN A 44 8.89 -4.99 11.30
N CYS A 45 8.28 -4.54 10.20
CA CYS A 45 7.54 -5.41 9.29
C CYS A 45 8.44 -6.06 8.24
N ASP A 46 8.14 -7.32 7.94
CA ASP A 46 8.70 -8.05 6.79
C ASP A 46 8.28 -7.40 5.46
N THR A 47 9.13 -7.56 4.45
CA THR A 47 8.89 -7.04 3.10
C THR A 47 7.58 -7.55 2.52
N GLU A 48 7.22 -8.81 2.77
CA GLU A 48 5.92 -9.36 2.35
C GLU A 48 4.75 -8.64 3.03
N LYS A 49 4.86 -8.37 4.34
CA LYS A 49 3.85 -7.65 5.10
C LYS A 49 3.68 -6.22 4.58
N LEU A 50 4.78 -5.54 4.28
CA LEU A 50 4.79 -4.21 3.69
C LEU A 50 4.08 -4.20 2.32
N ARG A 51 4.31 -5.21 1.47
CA ARG A 51 3.57 -5.34 0.20
C ARG A 51 2.08 -5.48 0.40
N HIS A 52 1.66 -6.33 1.33
CA HIS A 52 0.24 -6.53 1.63
C HIS A 52 -0.42 -5.27 2.20
N LEU A 53 0.26 -4.57 3.11
CA LEU A 53 -0.22 -3.31 3.69
C LEU A 53 -0.37 -2.23 2.61
N LEU A 54 0.64 -2.07 1.75
CA LEU A 54 0.62 -1.09 0.66
C LEU A 54 -0.46 -1.43 -0.36
N ALA A 55 -0.60 -2.70 -0.74
CA ALA A 55 -1.66 -3.15 -1.63
C ALA A 55 -3.07 -2.92 -1.06
N ALA A 56 -3.28 -3.23 0.22
CA ALA A 56 -4.55 -2.97 0.90
C ALA A 56 -4.87 -1.47 1.03
N ALA A 57 -3.85 -0.66 1.30
CA ALA A 57 -3.98 0.80 1.37
C ALA A 57 -4.37 1.39 0.01
N LEU A 58 -3.70 0.97 -1.07
CA LEU A 58 -3.99 1.40 -2.45
C LEU A 58 -5.41 0.96 -2.88
N TRP A 59 -5.76 -0.31 -2.66
CA TRP A 59 -7.09 -0.84 -2.96
C TRP A 59 -8.21 -0.06 -2.26
N ARG A 60 -8.00 0.25 -0.97
CA ARG A 60 -8.97 1.01 -0.17
C ARG A 60 -9.06 2.47 -0.61
N ASN A 61 -7.98 3.08 -1.07
CA ASN A 61 -7.98 4.44 -1.59
C ASN A 61 -8.70 4.56 -2.94
N GLU A 62 -8.53 3.59 -3.84
CA GLU A 62 -9.32 3.51 -5.08
C GLU A 62 -10.82 3.34 -4.78
N SER A 63 -11.16 2.51 -3.80
CA SER A 63 -12.55 2.32 -3.34
C SER A 63 -13.18 3.57 -2.70
N GLY A 64 -12.37 4.56 -2.33
CA GLY A 64 -12.79 5.84 -1.73
C GLY A 64 -13.05 6.95 -2.75
N ARG A 65 -12.69 6.76 -4.04
CA ARG A 65 -13.00 7.67 -5.15
C ARG A 65 -14.39 7.40 -5.73
N CYS A 66 -15.41 7.29 -4.88
CA CYS A 66 -16.79 7.48 -5.33
C CYS A 66 -17.06 8.98 -5.30
N HIS A 67 -17.02 9.62 -6.48
CA HIS A 67 -17.61 10.93 -6.73
C HIS A 67 -19.14 10.79 -6.73
#